data_AF-A0A7L1AFZ1-F1
#
_entry.id   AF-A0A7L1AFZ1-F1
#
_cell.length_a   1.000
_cell.length_b   1.000
_cell.length_c   1.000
_cell.angle_alpha   90.00
_cell.angle_beta   90.00
_cell.angle_gamma   90.00
#
_symmetry.space_group_name_H-M   'P 1'
#
loop_
_entity.id
_entity.type
_entity.pdbx_description
1 polymer ?
#
loop_
_entity_poly.entity_id
_entity_poly.type
_entity_poly.pdbx_seq_one_letter_code
_entity_poly.pdbx_strand_id
1 'polypeptide(L)'
;RNALFCLETAADQKENHVYTKALLAYAFALAGKTDRRKTLLDSLEKEAVKEDGSVHWQRPGKEPEVDLPYYHYRAPSAEVEMTAYVLLAYLTSQPAPSQEELSFASRIAKWISGQQNPNGGFSSTQ
;
A
#
# COMPACT_ATOMS: atom_id res chain seq x y z
N ARG A 1 19.25 -21.14 -5.92
CA ARG A 1 18.16 -20.12 -5.91
C ARG A 1 17.89 -19.75 -4.46
N ASN A 2 17.82 -18.46 -4.14
CA ASN A 2 17.46 -17.96 -2.80
C ASN A 2 16.13 -17.18 -2.86
N ALA A 3 15.57 -16.82 -1.71
CA ALA A 3 14.28 -16.13 -1.63
C ALA A 3 14.28 -14.81 -2.44
N LEU A 4 15.37 -14.05 -2.39
CA LEU A 4 15.48 -12.77 -3.10
C LEU A 4 15.40 -12.94 -4.63
N PHE A 5 16.03 -13.98 -5.18
CA PHE A 5 15.93 -14.30 -6.61
C PHE A 5 14.47 -14.54 -7.04
N CYS A 6 13.67 -15.21 -6.20
CA CYS A 6 12.24 -15.42 -6.49
C CYS A 6 11.46 -14.09 -6.49
N LEU A 7 11.76 -13.18 -5.55
CA LEU A 7 11.12 -11.86 -5.49
C LEU A 7 11.46 -10.98 -6.69
N GLU A 8 12.73 -10.99 -7.13
CA GLU A 8 13.17 -10.26 -8.33
C GLU A 8 12.47 -10.80 -9.59
N THR A 9 12.40 -12.13 -9.72
CA THR A 9 11.70 -12.77 -10.84
C THR A 9 10.21 -12.41 -10.85
N ALA A 10 9.56 -12.41 -9.68
CA ALA A 10 8.16 -12.01 -9.55
C ALA A 10 7.98 -10.54 -9.94
N ALA A 11 8.85 -9.63 -9.47
CA ALA A 11 8.77 -8.20 -9.79
C ALA A 11 8.87 -7.89 -11.30
N ASP A 12 9.60 -8.72 -12.05
CA ASP A 12 9.79 -8.58 -13.50
C ASP A 12 8.62 -9.13 -14.34
N GLN A 13 7.61 -9.76 -13.70
CA GLN A 13 6.40 -10.22 -14.39
C GLN A 13 5.51 -9.03 -14.80
N LYS A 14 5.06 -9.04 -16.07
CA LYS A 14 4.27 -7.95 -16.68
C LYS A 14 2.91 -7.70 -16.03
N GLU A 15 2.31 -8.71 -15.40
CA GLU A 15 0.97 -8.65 -14.79
C GLU A 15 1.02 -8.72 -13.26
N ASN A 16 1.88 -7.91 -12.64
CA ASN A 16 1.89 -7.84 -11.19
C ASN A 16 0.67 -7.07 -10.68
N HIS A 17 -0.23 -7.78 -10.00
CA HIS A 17 -1.36 -7.18 -9.29
C HIS A 17 -0.89 -6.15 -8.25
N VAL A 18 -1.69 -5.11 -8.03
CA VAL A 18 -1.43 -4.01 -7.06
C VAL A 18 -1.02 -4.55 -5.69
N TYR A 19 -1.72 -5.58 -5.20
CA TYR A 19 -1.42 -6.24 -3.94
C TYR A 19 0.01 -6.80 -3.91
N THR A 20 0.40 -7.60 -4.92
CA THR A 20 1.75 -8.18 -5.01
C THR A 20 2.83 -7.10 -5.12
N LYS A 21 2.57 -6.02 -5.89
CA LYS A 21 3.49 -4.87 -5.98
C LYS A 21 3.73 -4.23 -4.61
N ALA A 22 2.70 -4.07 -3.79
CA ALA A 22 2.82 -3.50 -2.45
C ALA A 22 3.71 -4.36 -1.54
N LEU A 23 3.47 -5.67 -1.50
CA LEU A 23 4.28 -6.60 -0.71
C LEU A 23 5.75 -6.62 -1.18
N LEU A 24 5.98 -6.64 -2.50
CA LEU A 24 7.32 -6.60 -3.08
C LEU A 24 8.04 -5.28 -2.77
N ALA A 25 7.34 -4.14 -2.83
CA ALA A 25 7.93 -2.84 -2.52
C ALA A 25 8.47 -2.82 -1.09
N TYR A 26 7.70 -3.31 -0.12
CA TYR A 26 8.15 -3.41 1.27
C TYR A 26 9.30 -4.42 1.44
N ALA A 27 9.21 -5.59 0.83
CA ALA A 27 10.27 -6.59 0.88
C ALA A 27 11.61 -6.05 0.34
N PHE A 28 11.58 -5.30 -0.77
CA PHE A 28 12.78 -4.67 -1.32
C PHE A 28 13.27 -3.48 -0.48
N ALA A 29 12.38 -2.75 0.19
CA ALA A 29 12.77 -1.72 1.15
C ALA A 29 13.57 -2.34 2.31
N LEU A 30 13.07 -3.44 2.90
CA LEU A 30 13.76 -4.19 3.95
C LEU A 30 15.09 -4.79 3.48
N ALA A 31 15.15 -5.26 2.23
CA ALA A 31 16.36 -5.83 1.64
C ALA A 31 17.38 -4.78 1.18
N GLY A 32 17.12 -3.47 1.36
CA GLY A 32 18.00 -2.38 0.92
C GLY A 32 18.12 -2.24 -0.61
N LYS A 33 17.16 -2.79 -1.37
CA LYS A 33 17.13 -2.73 -2.84
C LYS A 33 16.39 -1.47 -3.32
N THR A 34 17.00 -0.30 -3.09
CA THR A 34 16.37 1.02 -3.28
C THR A 34 15.81 1.24 -4.69
N ASP A 35 16.51 0.82 -5.74
CA ASP A 35 16.06 1.01 -7.13
C ASP A 35 14.81 0.19 -7.47
N ARG A 36 14.76 -1.06 -7.01
CA ARG A 36 13.61 -1.96 -7.18
C ARG A 36 12.40 -1.44 -6.40
N ARG A 37 12.63 -1.03 -5.14
CA ARG A 37 11.60 -0.39 -4.31
C ARG A 37 11.04 0.85 -5.00
N LYS A 38 11.90 1.77 -5.46
CA LYS A 38 11.48 3.01 -6.13
C LYS A 38 10.65 2.71 -7.38
N THR A 39 11.11 1.79 -8.22
CA THR A 39 10.39 1.38 -9.44
C THR A 39 8.98 0.86 -9.12
N LEU A 40 8.84 0.06 -8.06
CA LEU A 40 7.54 -0.45 -7.63
C LEU A 40 6.65 0.65 -7.04
N LEU A 41 7.20 1.55 -6.22
CA LEU A 41 6.47 2.70 -5.67
C LEU A 41 5.99 3.65 -6.78
N ASP A 42 6.83 3.92 -7.78
CA ASP A 42 6.46 4.75 -8.94
C ASP A 42 5.35 4.09 -9.78
N SER A 43 5.32 2.75 -9.86
CA SER A 43 4.21 2.01 -10.48
C SER A 43 2.94 2.10 -9.63
N LEU A 44 3.06 1.84 -8.32
CA LEU A 44 1.94 1.87 -7.38
C LEU A 44 1.30 3.25 -7.32
N GLU A 45 2.08 4.33 -7.34
CA GLU A 45 1.53 5.69 -7.30
C GLU A 45 0.61 5.99 -8.49
N LYS A 46 0.89 5.42 -9.67
CA LYS A 46 0.02 5.56 -10.85
C LYS A 46 -1.31 4.82 -10.71
N GLU A 47 -1.35 3.80 -9.86
CA GLU A 47 -2.52 2.97 -9.56
C GLU A 47 -3.23 3.42 -8.27
N ALA A 48 -2.76 4.50 -7.62
CA ALA A 48 -3.28 4.97 -6.35
C ALA A 48 -4.60 5.74 -6.51
N VAL A 49 -5.53 5.50 -5.61
CA VAL A 49 -6.76 6.27 -5.46
C VAL A 49 -6.48 7.47 -4.55
N LYS A 50 -6.74 8.68 -5.04
CA LYS A 50 -6.42 9.94 -4.35
C LYS A 50 -7.72 10.75 -4.13
N GLU A 51 -8.29 10.67 -2.94
CA GLU A 51 -9.60 11.24 -2.59
C GLU A 51 -9.54 11.89 -1.20
N ASP A 52 -10.18 13.06 -1.04
CA ASP A 52 -10.25 13.81 0.23
C ASP A 52 -8.90 14.03 0.94
N GLY A 53 -7.85 14.24 0.14
CA GLY A 53 -6.48 14.41 0.63
C GLY A 53 -5.83 13.12 1.18
N SER A 54 -6.54 12.00 1.14
CA SER A 54 -6.04 10.67 1.49
C SER A 54 -5.52 9.92 0.25
N VAL A 55 -4.75 8.85 0.46
CA VAL A 55 -4.23 8.00 -0.62
C VAL A 55 -4.37 6.53 -0.21
N HIS A 56 -4.88 5.70 -1.11
CA HIS A 56 -5.01 4.26 -0.87
C HIS A 56 -4.96 3.44 -2.16
N TRP A 57 -4.95 2.12 -2.01
CA TRP A 57 -4.93 1.17 -3.12
C TRP A 57 -6.09 0.19 -3.03
N GLN A 58 -6.61 -0.21 -4.19
CA GLN A 58 -7.71 -1.16 -4.32
C GLN A 58 -7.49 -2.14 -5.47
N ARG A 59 -8.09 -3.34 -5.37
CA ARG A 59 -8.08 -4.31 -6.46
C ARG A 59 -9.00 -3.84 -7.60
N PRO A 60 -8.67 -4.16 -8.87
CA PRO A 60 -9.54 -3.86 -9.99
C PRO A 60 -10.88 -4.62 -9.87
N GLY A 61 -11.96 -4.00 -10.34
CA GLY A 61 -13.30 -4.59 -10.31
C GLY A 61 -14.05 -4.47 -8.97
N LYS A 62 -13.58 -3.60 -8.06
CA LYS A 62 -14.31 -3.28 -6.83
C LYS A 62 -15.65 -2.61 -7.18
N GLU A 63 -16.72 -3.07 -6.53
CA GLU A 63 -18.02 -2.40 -6.63
C GLU A 63 -17.96 -1.00 -6.01
N PRO A 64 -18.72 -0.03 -6.55
CA PRO A 64 -18.75 1.34 -6.02
C PRO A 64 -19.13 1.33 -4.54
N GLU A 65 -18.53 2.25 -3.78
CA GLU A 65 -18.91 2.45 -2.38
C GLU A 65 -20.38 2.87 -2.32
N VAL A 66 -21.16 2.17 -1.50
CA VAL A 66 -22.56 2.53 -1.30
C VAL A 66 -22.60 3.66 -0.29
N ASP A 67 -22.79 4.89 -0.79
CA ASP A 67 -22.95 6.08 0.06
C ASP A 67 -24.37 6.07 0.66
N LEU A 68 -24.49 5.47 1.85
CA LEU A 68 -25.72 5.49 2.63
C LEU A 68 -25.55 6.43 3.81
N PRO A 69 -26.55 7.31 4.09
CA PRO A 69 -26.57 8.03 5.35
C PRO A 69 -26.51 7.02 6.49
N TYR A 70 -25.61 7.24 7.45
CA TYR A 70 -25.32 6.38 8.61
C TYR A 70 -24.46 5.12 8.36
N TYR A 71 -24.02 4.82 7.14
CA TYR A 71 -23.08 3.73 6.87
C TYR A 71 -21.68 4.26 6.59
N HIS A 72 -20.75 4.04 7.53
CA HIS A 72 -19.34 4.25 7.26
C HIS A 72 -18.79 3.04 6.51
N TYR A 73 -18.59 3.20 5.20
CA TYR A 73 -17.95 2.19 4.39
C TYR A 73 -16.54 1.92 4.91
N ARG A 74 -16.21 0.64 5.12
CA ARG A 74 -14.86 0.17 5.41
C ARG A 74 -14.39 -0.69 4.26
N ALA A 75 -13.17 -0.43 3.81
CA ALA A 75 -12.55 -1.22 2.77
C ALA A 75 -12.39 -2.69 3.22
N PRO A 76 -12.46 -3.65 2.29
CA PRO A 76 -12.14 -5.03 2.61
C PRO A 76 -10.67 -5.15 3.06
N SER A 77 -10.37 -6.23 3.77
CA SER A 77 -9.10 -6.35 4.49
C SER A 77 -7.87 -6.32 3.59
N ALA A 78 -7.96 -6.85 2.37
CA ALA A 78 -6.83 -6.85 1.43
C ALA A 78 -6.42 -5.43 1.02
N GLU A 79 -7.38 -4.52 0.87
CA GLU A 79 -7.19 -3.12 0.54
C GLU A 79 -6.51 -2.36 1.68
N VAL A 80 -6.92 -2.65 2.92
CA VAL A 80 -6.24 -2.14 4.13
C VAL A 80 -4.81 -2.65 4.19
N GLU A 81 -4.63 -3.95 3.99
CA GLU A 81 -3.34 -4.63 4.06
C GLU A 81 -2.36 -4.14 2.98
N MET A 82 -2.76 -4.10 1.71
CA MET A 82 -1.87 -3.60 0.65
C MET A 82 -1.49 -2.14 0.88
N THR A 83 -2.44 -1.32 1.32
CA THR A 83 -2.19 0.10 1.61
C THR A 83 -1.22 0.25 2.79
N ALA A 84 -1.32 -0.60 3.82
CA ALA A 84 -0.37 -0.65 4.92
C ALA A 84 1.03 -1.08 4.47
N TYR A 85 1.16 -2.06 3.57
CA TYR A 85 2.46 -2.44 3.00
C TYR A 85 3.10 -1.31 2.19
N VAL A 86 2.31 -0.54 1.43
CA VAL A 86 2.84 0.63 0.72
C VAL A 86 3.32 1.70 1.71
N LEU A 87 2.54 1.98 2.77
CA LEU A 87 2.97 2.88 3.84
C LEU A 87 4.31 2.44 4.44
N LEU A 88 4.44 1.17 4.80
CA LEU A 88 5.67 0.62 5.35
C LEU A 88 6.85 0.72 4.36
N ALA A 89 6.61 0.53 3.06
CA ALA A 89 7.64 0.67 2.03
C ALA A 89 8.19 2.11 1.94
N TYR A 90 7.34 3.13 2.08
CA TYR A 90 7.80 4.54 2.17
C TYR A 90 8.56 4.82 3.47
N LEU A 91 8.08 4.29 4.60
CA LEU A 91 8.70 4.54 5.91
C LEU A 91 10.03 3.79 6.11
N THR A 92 10.29 2.74 5.34
CA THR A 92 11.52 1.92 5.42
C THR A 92 12.62 2.43 4.47
N SER A 93 12.65 3.74 4.19
CA SER A 93 13.74 4.37 3.46
C SER A 93 15.04 4.42 4.26
N GLN A 94 16.14 4.04 3.59
CA GLN A 94 17.48 4.07 4.14
C GLN A 94 18.28 5.23 3.51
N PRO A 95 19.02 6.03 4.29
CA PRO A 95 19.16 5.97 5.75
C PRO A 95 17.93 6.48 6.51
N ALA A 96 17.08 7.29 5.87
CA ALA A 96 15.81 7.76 6.40
C ALA A 96 14.89 8.20 5.24
N PRO A 97 13.56 8.23 5.43
CA PRO A 97 12.63 8.80 4.46
C PRO A 97 12.85 10.31 4.26
N SER A 98 12.65 10.78 3.02
CA SER A 98 12.66 12.22 2.72
C SER A 98 11.40 12.92 3.26
N GLN A 99 11.43 14.25 3.37
CA GLN A 99 10.24 15.02 3.76
C GLN A 99 9.07 14.84 2.80
N GLU A 100 9.36 14.63 1.51
CA GLU A 100 8.36 14.35 0.48
C GLU A 100 7.73 12.96 0.69
N GLU A 101 8.56 11.94 0.95
CA GLU A 101 8.11 10.59 1.28
C GLU A 101 7.25 10.59 2.56
N LEU A 102 7.64 11.34 3.60
CA LEU A 102 6.86 11.48 4.83
C LEU A 102 5.52 12.20 4.60
N SER A 103 5.52 13.27 3.81
CA SER A 103 4.30 13.97 3.43
C SER A 103 3.33 13.04 2.70
N PHE A 104 3.85 12.26 1.75
CA PHE A 104 3.03 11.26 1.04
C PHE A 104 2.54 10.15 1.97
N ALA A 105 3.41 9.58 2.80
CA ALA A 105 3.08 8.56 3.80
C ALA A 105 1.99 9.03 4.77
N SER A 106 1.98 10.31 5.17
CA SER A 106 0.95 10.88 6.05
C SER A 106 -0.45 10.80 5.44
N ARG A 107 -0.57 10.93 4.11
CA ARG A 107 -1.85 10.82 3.40
C ARG A 107 -2.36 9.38 3.33
N ILE A 108 -1.44 8.41 3.28
CA ILE A 108 -1.75 6.99 3.39
C ILE A 108 -2.23 6.66 4.81
N ALA A 109 -1.49 7.14 5.83
CA ALA A 109 -1.85 6.95 7.23
C ALA A 109 -3.22 7.58 7.57
N LYS A 110 -3.55 8.73 6.98
CA LYS A 110 -4.88 9.35 7.08
C LYS A 110 -5.97 8.38 6.62
N TRP A 111 -5.79 7.73 5.47
CA TRP A 111 -6.77 6.77 4.96
C TRP A 111 -6.91 5.54 5.87
N ILE A 112 -5.78 4.94 6.29
CA ILE A 112 -5.77 3.76 7.16
C ILE A 112 -6.49 4.05 8.48
N SER A 113 -6.28 5.24 9.06
CA SER A 113 -6.94 5.63 10.32
C SER A 113 -8.47 5.64 10.20
N GLY A 114 -9.01 5.92 9.01
CA GLY A 114 -10.44 5.85 8.73
C GLY A 114 -11.01 4.44 8.62
N GLN A 115 -10.17 3.41 8.51
CA GLN A 115 -10.60 2.01 8.36
C GLN A 115 -10.80 1.29 9.71
N GLN A 116 -10.50 1.96 10.82
CA GLN A 116 -10.70 1.39 12.15
C GLN A 116 -12.19 1.18 12.49
N ASN A 117 -12.45 0.15 13.28
CA ASN A 117 -13.74 -0.10 13.88
C ASN A 117 -13.92 0.75 15.15
N PRO A 118 -15.14 0.88 15.72
CA PRO A 118 -15.39 1.75 16.87
C PRO A 118 -14.63 1.34 18.14
N ASN A 119 -14.09 0.12 18.16
CA ASN A 119 -13.28 -0.43 19.26
C ASN A 119 -11.77 -0.34 18.97
N GLY A 120 -11.35 0.33 17.89
CA GLY A 120 -9.94 0.55 17.53
C GLY A 120 -9.25 -0.58 16.74
N GLY A 121 -9.98 -1.63 16.34
CA GLY A 121 -9.45 -2.74 15.54
C GLY A 121 -9.72 -2.60 14.04
N PHE A 122 -9.10 -3.44 13.21
CA PHE A 122 -9.37 -3.54 11.78
C PHE A 122 -10.20 -4.79 11.44
N SER A 123 -10.62 -4.92 10.18
CA SER A 123 -11.47 -6.03 9.71
C SER A 123 -10.76 -7.39 9.67
N SER A 124 -9.42 -7.42 9.73
CA SER A 124 -8.58 -8.63 9.68
C SER A 124 -7.48 -8.61 10.75
N THR A 125 -6.95 -9.79 11.02
CA THR A 125 -5.83 -10.05 11.95
C THR A 125 -4.46 -9.96 11.29
N GLN A 126 -4.40 -10.02 9.96
CA GLN A 126 -3.17 -9.82 9.20
C GLN A 126 -2.79 -8.35 9.12
#